data_AF-A0A0B5I0S7-F1
#
_entry.id   AF-A0A0B5I0S7-F1
#
_cell.length_a   1.000
_cell.length_b   1.000
_cell.length_c   1.000
_cell.angle_alpha   90.00
_cell.angle_beta   90.00
_cell.angle_gamma   90.00
#
_symmetry.space_group_name_H-M   'P 1'
#
loop_
_entity.id
_entity.type
_entity.pdbx_description
1 polymer ?
#
loop_
_entity_poly.entity_id
_entity_poly.type
_entity_poly.pdbx_seq_one_letter_code
_entity_poly.pdbx_strand_id
1 'polypeptide(L)' 'MSQEARDARLGLTGLTGVEREARIRLLTERVEREAAAARAALQAKRTDRGAAAAASAPAHITAEGADVDV' A
#
# COMPACT_ATOMS: atom_id res chain seq x y z
N MET A 1 -16.94 4.86 21.71
CA MET A 1 -15.97 5.96 21.92
C MET A 1 -16.68 7.27 21.62
N SER A 2 -16.64 8.26 22.51
CA SER A 2 -17.34 9.54 22.30
C SER A 2 -16.62 10.43 21.27
N GLN A 3 -17.35 11.37 20.67
CA GLN A 3 -16.78 12.37 19.77
C GLN A 3 -15.71 13.22 20.46
N GLU A 4 -15.95 13.59 21.72
CA GLU A 4 -15.02 14.36 22.54
C GLU A 4 -13.70 13.60 22.79
N ALA A 5 -13.78 12.30 23.11
CA ALA A 5 -12.58 11.48 23.29
C ALA A 5 -11.75 11.35 21.99
N ARG A 6 -12.42 11.32 20.84
CA ARG A 6 -11.75 11.34 19.53
C ARG A 6 -11.07 12.67 19.28
N ASP A 7 -11.77 13.77 19.51
CA ASP A 7 -11.25 15.12 19.33
C ASP A 7 -10.06 15.39 20.25
N ALA A 8 -10.12 14.94 21.51
CA ALA A 8 -9.00 15.03 22.45
C ALA A 8 -7.78 14.28 21.94
N ARG A 9 -7.97 13.06 21.42
CA ARG A 9 -6.88 12.24 20.87
C ARG A 9 -6.27 12.86 19.61
N LEU A 10 -7.06 13.56 18.81
CA LEU A 10 -6.59 14.28 17.61
C LEU A 10 -6.05 15.68 17.94
N GLY A 11 -6.13 16.12 19.20
CA GLY A 11 -5.73 17.46 19.63
C GLY A 11 -6.61 18.56 19.02
N LEU A 12 -7.90 18.29 18.82
CA LEU A 12 -8.87 19.23 18.24
C LEU A 12 -9.65 20.02 19.31
N THR A 13 -9.56 19.61 20.58
CA THR A 13 -10.18 20.28 21.72
C THR A 13 -9.56 21.64 21.96
N GLY A 14 -10.39 22.68 22.15
CA GLY A 14 -9.93 24.04 22.42
C GLY A 14 -9.46 24.84 21.19
N LEU A 15 -9.46 24.22 20.00
CA LEU A 15 -9.18 24.93 18.76
C LEU A 15 -10.40 25.69 18.24
N THR A 16 -10.15 26.87 17.65
CA THR A 16 -11.14 27.57 16.83
C THR A 16 -11.49 26.76 15.57
N GLY A 17 -12.57 27.12 14.88
CA GLY A 17 -12.97 26.43 13.65
C GLY A 17 -11.87 26.38 12.59
N VAL A 18 -11.16 27.50 12.39
CA VAL A 18 -10.07 27.60 11.41
C VAL A 18 -8.86 26.75 11.81
N GLU A 19 -8.45 26.80 13.08
CA GLU A 19 -7.35 25.99 13.59
C GLU A 19 -7.66 24.50 13.55
N ARG A 20 -8.92 24.13 13.86
CA ARG A 20 -9.41 22.76 13.77
C ARG A 20 -9.35 22.26 12.33
N GLU A 21 -9.81 23.04 11.36
CA GLU A 21 -9.73 22.67 9.94
C GLU A 21 -8.28 22.50 9.47
N ALA A 22 -7.40 23.45 9.81
CA ALA A 22 -5.98 23.37 9.47
C ALA A 22 -5.33 22.11 10.08
N ARG A 23 -5.68 21.79 11.34
CA ARG A 23 -5.19 20.60 12.02
C ARG A 23 -5.68 19.32 11.37
N ILE A 24 -6.96 19.26 10.98
CA ILE A 24 -7.54 18.11 10.28
C ILE A 24 -6.83 17.91 8.94
N ARG A 25 -6.64 18.97 8.14
CA ARG A 25 -5.92 18.87 6.85
C ARG A 25 -4.52 18.31 7.02
N LEU A 26 -3.76 18.83 7.99
CA LEU A 26 -2.40 18.36 8.27
C LEU A 26 -2.37 16.87 8.66
N LEU A 27 -3.31 16.43 9.52
CA LEU A 27 -3.42 15.04 9.94
C LEU A 27 -3.78 14.13 8.75
N THR A 28 -4.71 14.57 7.89
CA THR A 28 -5.09 13.85 6.67
C THR A 28 -3.91 13.68 5.73
N GLU A 29 -3.21 14.77 5.39
CA GLU A 29 -2.03 14.73 4.51
C GLU A 29 -0.92 13.82 5.04
N ARG A 30 -0.75 13.76 6.37
CA ARG A 30 0.20 12.85 6.99
C ARG A 30 -0.22 11.39 6.80
N VAL A 31 -1.47 11.06 7.09
CA VAL A 31 -2.00 9.70 6.94
C VAL A 31 -1.96 9.26 5.48
N GLU A 32 -2.28 10.15 4.54
CA GLU A 32 -2.21 9.86 3.11
C GLU A 32 -0.79 9.54 2.64
N ARG A 33 0.20 10.31 3.09
CA ARG A 33 1.62 10.03 2.81
C ARG A 33 2.08 8.70 3.40
N GLU A 34 1.74 8.43 4.65
CA GLU A 34 2.07 7.16 5.32
C GLU A 34 1.40 5.97 4.60
N ALA A 35 0.13 6.12 4.20
CA ALA A 35 -0.60 5.10 3.45
C ALA A 35 0.00 4.86 2.05
N ALA A 36 0.39 5.93 1.34
CA ALA A 36 1.05 5.82 0.05
C ALA A 36 2.39 5.09 0.17
N ALA A 37 3.21 5.44 1.17
CA ALA A 37 4.47 4.76 1.46
C ALA A 37 4.26 3.27 1.78
N ALA A 38 3.26 2.93 2.60
CA ALA A 38 2.94 1.55 2.93
C ALA A 38 2.49 0.74 1.70
N ARG A 39 1.67 1.34 0.82
CA ARG A 39 1.26 0.72 -0.45
C ARG A 39 2.45 0.49 -1.39
N ALA A 40 3.33 1.47 -1.51
CA ALA A 40 4.55 1.36 -2.32
C ALA A 40 5.46 0.24 -1.79
N ALA A 41 5.67 0.16 -0.48
CA ALA A 41 6.45 -0.90 0.15
C ALA A 41 5.82 -2.29 -0.06
N LEU A 42 4.49 -2.40 0.03
CA LEU A 42 3.79 -3.64 -0.26
C LEU A 42 3.92 -4.06 -1.73
N GLN A 43 3.84 -3.09 -2.65
CA GLN A 43 4.00 -3.36 -4.07
C GLN A 43 5.41 -3.83 -4.40
N ALA A 44 6.45 -3.19 -3.85
CA ALA A 44 7.84 -3.61 -3.98
C ALA A 44 8.05 -5.07 -3.51
N LYS A 45 7.49 -5.42 -2.34
CA LYS A 45 7.56 -6.80 -1.83
C LYS A 45 6.87 -7.81 -2.75
N ARG A 46 5.79 -7.41 -3.44
CA ARG A 46 5.09 -8.27 -4.40
C ARG A 46 5.88 -8.44 -5.69
N THR A 47 6.49 -7.37 -6.21
CA THR A 47 7.34 -7.45 -7.40
C THR A 47 8.58 -8.31 -7.15
N ASP A 48 9.22 -8.17 -6.00
CA ASP A 48 10.40 -8.97 -5.65
C ASP A 48 10.06 -10.45 -5.55
N ARG A 49 8.91 -10.77 -4.92
CA ARG A 49 8.43 -12.16 -4.84
C ARG A 49 8.05 -12.72 -6.21
N GLY A 50 7.44 -11.92 -7.08
CA GLY A 50 7.11 -12.30 -8.44
C GLY A 50 8.35 -12.57 -9.30
N ALA A 51 9.37 -11.72 -9.17
CA ALA A 51 10.65 -11.89 -9.85
C ALA A 51 11.41 -13.13 -9.35
N ALA A 52 11.42 -13.38 -8.03
CA ALA A 52 11.99 -14.60 -7.46
C ALA A 52 11.24 -15.86 -7.92
N ALA A 53 9.91 -15.83 -7.98
CA ALA A 53 9.11 -16.93 -8.48
C ALA A 53 9.33 -17.20 -9.98
N ALA A 54 9.50 -16.16 -10.79
CA ALA A 54 9.83 -16.29 -12.21
C ALA A 54 11.24 -16.85 -12.44
N ALA A 55 12.22 -16.48 -11.60
CA ALA A 55 13.58 -16.99 -11.68
C ALA A 55 13.71 -18.46 -11.22
N SER A 56 12.82 -18.92 -10.33
CA SER A 56 12.76 -20.33 -9.88
C SER A 56 11.72 -21.17 -10.60
N ALA A 57 10.97 -20.63 -11.56
CA ALA A 57 10.03 -21.40 -12.35
C ALA A 57 10.84 -22.38 -13.24
N PRO A 58 10.70 -23.71 -13.05
CA PRO A 58 11.32 -24.65 -13.97
C PRO A 58 10.73 -24.40 -15.36
N ALA A 59 11.60 -24.21 -16.35
CA ALA A 59 11.25 -24.19 -17.75
C ALA A 59 10.52 -25.50 -18.06
N HIS A 60 9.19 -25.48 -18.01
CA HIS A 60 8.37 -26.55 -18.50
C HIS A 60 8.59 -26.53 -20.00
N ILE A 61 9.45 -27.44 -20.44
CA ILE A 61 9.66 -27.80 -21.83
C ILE A 61 8.26 -28.05 -22.38
N THR A 62 7.74 -27.09 -23.15
CA THR A 62 6.64 -27.33 -24.07
C THR A 62 7.22 -28.19 -25.18
N ALA A 63 7.27 -29.49 -24.94
CA ALA A 63 7.43 -30.49 -25.97
C ALA A 63 6.10 -30.56 -26.72
N GLU A 64 5.83 -29.54 -27.53
CA GLU A 64 4.75 -29.56 -28.51
C GLU A 64 5.36 -29.33 -29.89
N GLY A 65 5.50 -30.45 -30.62
CA GLY A 65 5.50 -30.51 -32.08
C GLY A 65 6.83 -30.30 -32.82
N ALA A 66 7.43 -31.38 -33.30
CA ALA A 66 8.17 -31.49 -34.57
C ALA A 66 8.49 -32.99 -34.80
N ASP A 67 7.67 -33.71 -35.57
CA ASP A 67 7.85 -34.08 -36.99
C ASP A 67 8.08 -35.61 -37.06
N VAL A 68 7.16 -36.41 -37.61
CA VAL A 68 7.01 -36.80 -39.03
C VAL A 68 8.12 -37.75 -39.53
N ASP A 69 7.66 -38.93 -39.97
CA ASP A 69 8.26 -39.97 -40.84
C ASP A 69 9.56 -40.71 -40.42
N VAL A 70 9.45 -42.03 -40.17
CA VAL A 70 9.83 -43.15 -41.08
C VAL A 70 9.07 -44.42 -40.67
#